data_AF-A0A2V8QW36-F1
#
_entry.id   AF-A0A2V8QW36-F1
#
_cell.length_a   1.000
_cell.length_b   1.000
_cell.length_c   1.000
_cell.angle_alpha   90.00
_cell.angle_beta   90.00
_cell.angle_gamma   90.00
#
_symmetry.space_group_name_H-M   'P 1'
#
loop_
_entity.id
_entity.type
_entity.pdbx_description
1 polymer ?
#
loop_
_entity_poly.entity_id
_entity_poly.type
_entity_poly.pdbx_seq_one_letter_code
_entity_poly.pdbx_strand_id
1 'polypeptide(L)'
;MTTHSVGDEEHFAGSNKLFISIWVWLLLLTGFEVFLGYIQLPVIYMLVILMGASIIKAALIVAYFMHLRFERLNLVLTIVPALVVCICLMLLVFFPDSFRAKALRSTGPPPAPAESR
;
A
#
# COMPACT_ATOMS: atom_id res chain seq x y z
N MET A 1 -5.94 27.36 -49.49
CA MET A 1 -5.74 25.90 -49.55
C MET A 1 -5.41 25.45 -48.13
N THR A 2 -6.44 24.92 -47.45
CA THR A 2 -6.45 24.10 -46.22
C THR A 2 -5.42 24.36 -45.11
N THR A 3 -5.90 25.06 -44.08
CA THR A 3 -5.49 24.99 -42.68
C THR A 3 -5.62 23.56 -42.14
N HIS A 4 -4.51 22.90 -41.80
CA HIS A 4 -4.47 21.63 -41.09
C HIS A 4 -3.39 21.72 -40.00
N SER A 5 -3.73 22.17 -38.79
CA SER A 5 -2.82 22.12 -37.64
C SER A 5 -3.51 22.26 -36.27
N VAL A 6 -4.76 21.80 -36.11
CA VAL A 6 -5.46 21.83 -34.81
C VAL A 6 -6.36 20.59 -34.67
N GLY A 7 -5.78 19.41 -34.50
CA GLY A 7 -6.56 18.17 -34.34
C GLY A 7 -5.89 17.04 -33.57
N ASP A 8 -4.57 16.93 -33.63
CA ASP A 8 -3.85 15.76 -33.07
C ASP A 8 -3.30 15.93 -31.65
N GLU A 9 -3.36 17.14 -31.07
CA GLU A 9 -2.79 17.41 -29.74
C GLU A 9 -3.76 17.12 -28.57
N GLU A 10 -5.07 17.06 -28.82
CA GLU A 10 -6.07 16.91 -27.75
C GLU A 10 -6.27 15.44 -27.30
N HIS A 11 -5.99 14.46 -28.16
CA HIS A 11 -6.17 13.03 -27.86
C HIS A 11 -5.02 12.44 -27.00
N PHE A 12 -3.81 13.01 -27.06
CA PHE A 12 -2.70 12.61 -26.18
C PHE A 12 -2.78 13.27 -24.78
N ALA A 13 -3.34 14.48 -24.69
CA ALA A 13 -3.44 15.21 -23.43
C ALA A 13 -4.28 14.48 -22.37
N GLY A 14 -5.31 13.71 -22.78
CA GLY A 14 -6.15 12.93 -21.88
C GLY A 14 -5.37 11.86 -21.10
N SER A 15 -4.53 11.06 -21.78
CA SER A 15 -3.71 10.03 -21.12
C SER A 15 -2.61 10.64 -20.25
N ASN A 16 -1.93 11.69 -20.74
CA ASN A 16 -0.83 12.32 -20.01
C ASN A 16 -1.28 12.92 -18.67
N LYS A 17 -2.48 13.52 -18.62
CA LYS A 17 -3.05 14.06 -17.37
C LYS A 17 -3.29 12.97 -16.32
N LEU A 18 -3.73 11.78 -16.74
CA LEU A 18 -3.95 10.65 -15.82
C LEU A 18 -2.62 10.11 -15.29
N PHE A 19 -1.63 9.90 -16.16
CA PHE A 19 -0.29 9.49 -15.75
C PHE A 19 0.34 10.47 -14.77
N ILE A 20 0.26 11.77 -15.04
CA ILE A 20 0.75 12.82 -14.14
C ILE A 20 -0.03 12.82 -12.80
N SER A 21 -1.35 12.67 -12.84
CA SER A 21 -2.18 12.59 -11.62
C SER A 21 -1.76 11.43 -10.72
N ILE A 22 -1.59 10.23 -11.29
CA ILE A 22 -1.11 9.04 -10.58
C ILE A 22 0.28 9.28 -9.99
N TRP A 23 1.17 9.84 -10.80
CA TRP A 23 2.54 10.13 -10.39
C TRP A 23 2.58 11.09 -9.19
N VAL A 24 1.77 12.16 -9.22
CA VAL A 24 1.63 13.10 -8.09
C VAL A 24 1.06 12.40 -6.85
N TRP A 25 0.02 11.57 -7.00
CA TRP A 25 -0.55 10.82 -5.88
C TRP A 25 0.45 9.83 -5.26
N LEU A 26 1.19 9.09 -6.08
CA LEU A 26 2.26 8.17 -5.65
C LEU A 26 3.36 8.92 -4.90
N LEU A 27 3.78 10.06 -5.44
CA LEU A 27 4.81 10.89 -4.85
C LEU A 27 4.34 11.46 -3.51
N LEU A 28 3.09 11.94 -3.42
CA LEU A 28 2.51 12.45 -2.18
C LEU A 28 2.40 11.35 -1.12
N LEU A 29 1.94 10.15 -1.49
CA LEU A 29 1.86 9.02 -0.56
C LEU A 29 3.25 8.61 -0.04
N THR A 30 4.25 8.62 -0.92
CA THR A 30 5.66 8.34 -0.54
C THR A 30 6.23 9.44 0.34
N GLY A 31 5.94 10.70 0.05
CA GLY A 31 6.37 11.83 0.87
C GLY A 31 5.76 11.78 2.28
N PHE A 32 4.47 11.45 2.38
CA PHE A 32 3.78 11.29 3.65
C PHE A 32 4.37 10.15 4.50
N GLU A 33 4.65 9.01 3.87
CA GLU A 33 5.33 7.86 4.47
C GLU A 33 6.70 8.24 5.06
N VAL A 34 7.54 8.90 4.26
CA VAL A 34 8.87 9.37 4.68
C VAL A 34 8.77 10.40 5.81
N PHE A 35 7.80 11.32 5.72
CA PHE A 35 7.57 12.34 6.74
C PHE A 35 7.16 11.73 8.08
N LEU A 36 6.24 10.75 8.09
CA LEU A 36 5.87 10.03 9.31
C LEU A 36 7.03 9.19 9.86
N GLY A 37 7.86 8.61 8.99
CA GLY A 37 9.09 7.91 9.39
C GLY A 37 10.09 8.85 10.07
N TYR A 38 10.19 10.10 9.61
CA TYR A 38 11.10 11.09 10.19
C TYR A 38 10.75 11.48 11.62
N ILE A 39 9.46 11.42 11.99
CA ILE A 39 8.97 11.71 13.36
C ILE A 39 9.35 10.57 14.36
N GLN A 40 10.03 9.52 13.91
CA GLN A 40 10.43 8.36 14.74
C GLN A 40 9.26 7.78 15.53
N LEU A 41 8.21 7.41 14.80
CA LEU A 41 7.09 6.68 15.38
C LEU A 41 7.55 5.30 15.89
N PRO A 42 6.86 4.73 16.90
CA PRO A 42 7.15 3.38 17.37
C PRO A 42 7.13 2.38 16.21
N VAL A 43 8.08 1.43 16.22
CA VAL A 43 8.34 0.46 15.12
C VAL A 43 7.07 -0.19 14.59
N ILE A 44 6.12 -0.49 15.47
CA ILE A 44 4.83 -1.07 15.11
C ILE A 44 4.08 -0.13 14.15
N TYR A 45 3.86 1.13 14.53
CA TYR A 45 3.15 2.10 13.70
C TYR A 45 3.87 2.36 12.38
N MET A 46 5.20 2.46 12.41
CA MET A 46 6.01 2.60 11.21
C MET A 46 5.74 1.45 10.22
N LEU A 47 5.77 0.20 10.69
CA LEU A 47 5.48 -0.97 9.84
C LEU A 47 4.04 -0.96 9.32
N VAL A 48 3.06 -0.63 10.17
CA VAL A 48 1.65 -0.55 9.76
C VAL A 48 1.45 0.50 8.67
N ILE A 49 2.04 1.69 8.83
CA ILE A 49 1.89 2.81 7.90
C ILE A 49 2.59 2.50 6.57
N LEU A 50 3.82 1.97 6.61
CA LEU A 50 4.57 1.55 5.41
C LEU A 50 3.80 0.50 4.60
N MET A 51 3.26 -0.52 5.28
CA MET A 51 2.49 -1.58 4.64
C MET A 51 1.15 -1.03 4.11
N GLY A 52 0.42 -0.26 4.90
CA GLY A 52 -0.82 0.39 4.50
C GLY A 52 -0.65 1.32 3.30
N ALA A 53 0.41 2.13 3.29
CA ALA A 53 0.77 2.99 2.16
C ALA A 53 1.05 2.18 0.89
N SER A 54 1.70 1.02 1.00
CA SER A 54 1.93 0.11 -0.14
C SER A 54 0.62 -0.43 -0.74
N ILE A 55 -0.32 -0.83 0.11
CA ILE A 55 -1.66 -1.30 -0.32
C ILE A 55 -2.40 -0.17 -1.04
N ILE A 56 -2.40 1.03 -0.46
CA ILE A 56 -3.06 2.20 -1.05
C ILE A 56 -2.41 2.53 -2.40
N LYS A 57 -1.07 2.58 -2.48
CA LYS A 57 -0.35 2.78 -3.76
C LYS A 57 -0.79 1.76 -4.81
N ALA A 58 -0.84 0.48 -4.46
CA ALA A 58 -1.26 -0.59 -5.38
C ALA A 58 -2.73 -0.43 -5.82
N ALA A 59 -3.63 -0.16 -4.89
CA ALA A 59 -5.04 0.09 -5.18
C ALA A 59 -5.21 1.33 -6.08
N LEU A 60 -4.41 2.38 -5.88
CA LEU A 60 -4.45 3.62 -6.65
C LEU A 60 -3.95 3.41 -8.09
N ILE A 61 -2.89 2.62 -8.27
CA ILE A 61 -2.38 2.19 -9.59
C ILE A 61 -3.44 1.34 -10.31
N VAL A 62 -3.98 0.31 -9.66
CA VAL A 62 -4.97 -0.61 -10.25
C VAL A 62 -6.26 0.14 -10.60
N ALA A 63 -6.76 0.97 -9.67
CA ALA A 63 -7.93 1.79 -9.91
C ALA A 63 -7.74 2.68 -11.15
N TYR A 64 -6.57 3.32 -11.32
CA TYR A 64 -6.34 4.19 -12.47
C TYR A 64 -6.07 3.44 -13.77
N PHE A 65 -5.25 2.38 -13.77
CA PHE A 65 -4.96 1.59 -14.98
C PHE A 65 -6.19 0.83 -15.50
N MET A 66 -7.13 0.49 -14.62
CA MET A 66 -8.35 -0.23 -14.99
C MET A 66 -9.53 0.72 -15.29
N HIS A 67 -9.46 2.00 -14.90
CA HIS A 67 -10.56 2.95 -14.97
C HIS A 67 -10.33 4.06 -16.00
N LEU A 68 -10.37 3.69 -17.28
CA LEU A 68 -10.67 4.68 -18.32
C LEU A 68 -12.18 4.94 -18.50
N ARG A 69 -13.10 4.28 -17.76
CA ARG A 69 -14.50 4.22 -18.20
C ARG A 69 -15.53 3.86 -17.11
N PHE A 70 -16.21 4.86 -16.57
CA PHE A 70 -17.68 4.92 -16.52
C PHE A 70 -18.57 3.76 -15.99
N GLU A 71 -18.14 2.84 -15.12
CA GLU A 71 -19.04 1.77 -14.60
C GLU A 71 -18.93 1.54 -13.08
N ARG A 72 -19.41 2.52 -12.31
CA ARG A 72 -19.02 2.81 -10.92
C ARG A 72 -19.43 1.82 -9.81
N LEU A 73 -20.14 0.72 -10.07
CA LEU A 73 -20.64 -0.17 -8.99
C LEU A 73 -19.88 -1.50 -8.87
N ASN A 74 -19.51 -2.13 -9.97
CA ASN A 74 -18.85 -3.45 -9.92
C ASN A 74 -17.38 -3.37 -9.46
N LEU A 75 -16.72 -2.21 -9.68
CA LEU A 75 -15.33 -1.97 -9.27
C LEU A 75 -15.17 -1.66 -7.78
N VAL A 76 -16.13 -0.94 -7.18
CA VAL A 76 -16.16 -0.78 -5.71
C VAL A 76 -16.36 -2.16 -5.06
N LEU A 77 -17.19 -3.01 -5.65
CA LEU A 77 -17.44 -4.37 -5.19
C LEU A 77 -16.19 -5.28 -5.24
N THR A 78 -15.19 -5.05 -6.10
CA THR A 78 -13.96 -5.87 -6.14
C THR A 78 -12.80 -5.27 -5.35
N ILE A 79 -12.69 -3.94 -5.28
CA ILE A 79 -11.65 -3.25 -4.51
C ILE A 79 -11.92 -3.29 -3.01
N VAL A 80 -13.19 -3.12 -2.59
CA VAL A 80 -13.59 -3.17 -1.19
C VAL A 80 -13.24 -4.52 -0.55
N PRO A 81 -13.57 -5.69 -1.10
CA PRO A 81 -13.19 -6.96 -0.50
C PRO A 81 -11.69 -7.18 -0.53
N ALA A 82 -10.97 -6.75 -1.57
CA ALA A 82 -9.51 -6.83 -1.57
C ALA A 82 -8.90 -5.99 -0.43
N LEU A 83 -9.40 -4.77 -0.20
CA LEU A 83 -8.98 -3.90 0.90
C LEU A 83 -9.36 -4.48 2.27
N VAL A 84 -10.59 -4.97 2.41
CA VAL A 84 -11.10 -5.59 3.64
C VAL A 84 -10.29 -6.84 3.97
N VAL A 85 -10.02 -7.71 2.99
CA VAL A 85 -9.16 -8.89 3.18
C VAL A 85 -7.75 -8.46 3.57
N CYS A 86 -7.20 -7.42 2.95
CA CYS A 86 -5.87 -6.93 3.30
C CYS A 86 -5.81 -6.38 4.74
N ILE A 87 -6.81 -5.59 5.15
CA ILE A 87 -6.95 -5.09 6.52
C ILE A 87 -7.18 -6.25 7.50
N CYS A 88 -8.02 -7.23 7.15
CA CYS A 88 -8.24 -8.43 7.95
C CYS A 88 -6.96 -9.26 8.09
N LEU A 89 -6.19 -9.47 7.03
CA LEU A 89 -4.90 -10.16 7.11
C LEU A 89 -3.91 -9.36 7.97
N MET A 90 -3.91 -8.04 7.87
CA MET A 90 -3.07 -7.20 8.69
C MET A 90 -3.44 -7.31 10.18
N LEU A 91 -4.73 -7.30 10.53
CA LEU A 91 -5.18 -7.50 11.91
C LEU A 91 -5.02 -8.95 12.40
N LEU A 92 -5.26 -9.95 11.55
CA LEU A 92 -5.27 -11.36 11.95
C LEU A 92 -3.90 -12.03 11.85
N VAL A 93 -2.95 -11.49 11.09
CA VAL A 93 -1.57 -12.03 11.05
C VAL A 93 -0.69 -11.23 11.98
N PHE A 94 -0.68 -9.91 11.87
CA PHE A 94 0.27 -9.08 12.63
C PHE A 94 0.04 -9.12 14.15
N PHE A 95 -1.22 -9.20 14.58
CA PHE A 95 -1.60 -9.19 15.99
C PHE A 95 -1.23 -10.50 16.72
N PRO A 96 -1.58 -11.71 16.21
CA PRO A 96 -1.13 -12.94 16.84
C PRO A 96 0.34 -13.25 16.61
N ASP A 97 0.95 -12.85 15.49
CA ASP A 97 2.39 -13.08 15.28
C ASP A 97 3.23 -12.27 16.27
N SER A 98 2.82 -11.03 16.57
CA SER A 98 3.43 -10.22 17.64
C SER A 98 3.33 -10.87 19.02
N PHE A 99 2.24 -11.61 19.28
CA PHE A 99 2.02 -12.33 20.54
C PHE A 99 2.86 -13.61 20.60
N ARG A 100 2.91 -14.37 19.50
CA ARG A 100 3.72 -15.59 19.35
C ARG A 100 5.22 -15.32 19.38
N ALA A 101 5.66 -14.25 18.72
CA ALA A 101 7.05 -13.79 18.77
C ALA A 101 7.48 -13.40 20.19
N LYS A 102 6.58 -12.77 20.97
CA LYS A 102 6.80 -12.50 22.39
C LYS A 102 6.87 -13.80 23.22
N ALA A 103 6.00 -14.77 22.93
CA ALA A 103 5.98 -16.05 23.64
C ALA A 103 7.27 -16.86 23.43
N LEU A 104 7.79 -16.94 22.18
CA LEU A 104 9.06 -17.62 21.87
C LEU A 104 10.27 -16.95 22.51
N ARG A 105 10.24 -15.62 22.70
CA ARG A 105 11.29 -14.89 23.42
C ARG A 105 11.24 -15.10 24.94
N SER A 106 10.11 -15.56 25.49
CA SER A 106 9.97 -15.86 26.91
C SER A 106 10.46 -17.26 27.28
N THR A 107 10.51 -18.19 26.31
CA THR A 107 11.18 -19.48 26.47
C THR A 107 12.68 -19.25 26.35
N GLY A 108 13.33 -18.97 27.49
CA GLY A 108 14.78 -18.83 27.58
C GLY A 108 15.51 -20.06 27.05
N PRO A 109 16.82 -19.94 26.74
CA PRO A 109 17.62 -21.04 26.20
C PRO A 109 17.46 -22.29 27.06
N PRO A 110 17.43 -23.50 26.43
CA PRO A 110 17.28 -24.75 27.17
C PRO A 110 18.37 -24.82 28.26
N PRO A 111 18.02 -25.19 29.50
CA PRO A 111 19.03 -25.35 30.55
C PRO A 111 20.08 -26.33 30.03
N ALA A 112 21.34 -25.89 30.02
CA ALA A 112 22.46 -26.74 29.65
C ALA A 112 22.36 -28.03 30.47
N PRO A 113 22.56 -29.22 29.87
CA PRO A 113 22.56 -30.46 30.62
C PRO A 113 23.56 -30.27 31.75
N ALA A 114 23.06 -30.28 32.99
CA ALA A 114 23.88 -30.14 34.17
C ALA A 114 24.94 -31.23 34.10
N GLU A 115 26.18 -30.83 33.88
CA GLU A 115 27.34 -31.71 33.90
C GLU A 115 27.38 -32.33 35.29
N SER A 116 26.89 -33.57 35.38
CA SER A 116 26.92 -34.39 36.59
C SER A 116 28.36 -34.81 36.82
N ARG A 117 29.10 -34.03 37.61
CA ARG A 117 30.42 -34.39 38.13
C ARG A 117 30.40 -34.49 39.64
#